data_AF-A0A6J8A547-F1
#
_entry.id   AF-A0A6J8A547-F1
#
_cell.length_a   1.000
_cell.length_b   1.000
_cell.length_c   1.000
_cell.angle_alpha   90.00
_cell.angle_beta   90.00
_cell.angle_gamma   90.00
#
_symmetry.space_group_name_H-M   'P 1'
#
loop_
_entity.id
_entity.type
_entity.pdbx_description
1 polymer ?
#
loop_
_entity_poly.entity_id
_entity_poly.type
_entity_poly.pdbx_seq_one_letter_code
_entity_poly.pdbx_strand_id
1 'polypeptide(L)'
;MIDTDSRTFRENNSGQKRGERNIMSYSKDAFSSKTVSTDQTTGQLMQEHISFPDGGSSYTCEVCCKELTSKAKLEEHIITHTAMLEEHTRTHAARLEEHTTTHTPESEEHMTTYTARLEEHMRTQNAEVEEYMYMRTYNTESEEHMITHTLESEEYIRTYTTELEEHMTTHNAEVEEHLRTYNAELEEQIRAYAVELEEHMRTDTEKLEEQMRTHTERFDSCRYKRTEFPVRYFVKDPSDSM
;
A
#
# COMPACT_ATOMS: atom_id res chain seq x y z
N MET A 1 3.65 -25.11 -3.55
CA MET A 1 5.12 -24.94 -3.52
C MET A 1 5.43 -23.57 -4.10
N ILE A 2 5.41 -22.54 -3.25
CA ILE A 2 5.97 -21.22 -3.54
C ILE A 2 6.64 -20.82 -2.22
N ASP A 3 7.98 -20.80 -2.23
CA ASP A 3 8.79 -20.45 -1.07
C ASP A 3 8.61 -18.98 -0.71
N THR A 4 8.11 -18.74 0.51
CA THR A 4 8.13 -17.47 1.20
C THR A 4 9.48 -17.31 1.91
N ASP A 5 10.42 -16.58 1.31
CA ASP A 5 11.70 -16.30 1.98
C ASP A 5 11.62 -14.99 2.76
N SER A 6 11.30 -15.14 4.03
CA SER A 6 11.36 -14.09 5.05
C SER A 6 12.82 -13.80 5.38
N ARG A 7 13.37 -12.67 4.90
CA ARG A 7 14.63 -12.13 5.42
C ARG A 7 14.36 -10.96 6.37
N THR A 8 14.40 -11.32 7.64
CA THR A 8 14.55 -10.45 8.81
C THR A 8 15.71 -9.48 8.63
N PHE A 9 15.43 -8.17 8.56
CA PHE A 9 16.46 -7.15 8.63
C PHE A 9 16.81 -6.89 10.09
N ARG A 10 18.10 -7.04 10.37
CA ARG A 10 18.77 -7.05 11.66
C ARG A 10 18.85 -5.63 12.22
N GLU A 11 18.33 -5.42 13.43
CA GLU A 11 18.55 -4.22 14.22
C GLU A 11 20.04 -4.07 14.54
N ASN A 12 20.68 -3.06 13.96
CA ASN A 12 21.99 -2.57 14.41
C ASN A 12 21.78 -1.23 15.12
N ASN A 13 21.63 -1.35 16.44
CA ASN A 13 21.63 -0.24 17.38
C ASN A 13 23.09 0.11 17.70
N SER A 14 23.66 1.07 16.97
CA SER A 14 24.88 1.76 17.37
C SER A 14 24.54 3.21 17.64
N GLY A 15 24.61 3.59 18.92
CA GLY A 15 24.24 4.90 19.44
C GLY A 15 24.90 6.05 18.70
N GLN A 16 24.10 6.75 17.89
CA GLN A 16 24.47 8.03 17.30
C GLN A 16 24.09 9.12 18.31
N LYS A 17 25.10 9.64 19.01
CA LYS A 17 24.95 10.74 19.97
C LYS A 17 24.25 11.93 19.29
N ARG A 18 23.15 12.33 19.93
CA ARG A 18 22.31 13.48 19.60
C ARG A 18 23.18 14.73 19.46
N GLY A 19 23.02 15.40 18.31
CA GLY A 19 23.89 16.46 17.84
C GLY A 19 23.99 17.67 18.76
N GLU A 20 25.23 18.03 19.08
CA GLU A 20 25.59 19.37 19.50
C GLU A 20 25.56 20.26 18.25
N ARG A 21 24.50 21.05 18.12
CA ARG A 21 24.46 22.13 17.13
C ARG A 21 25.48 23.18 17.57
N ASN A 22 26.60 23.25 16.85
CA ASN A 22 27.53 24.38 16.91
C ASN A 22 26.78 25.66 16.50
N ILE A 23 26.27 26.37 17.49
CA ILE A 23 25.88 27.77 17.34
C ILE A 23 27.21 28.53 17.34
N MET A 24 27.57 29.14 16.20
CA MET A 24 28.71 30.06 16.16
C MET A 24 28.43 31.19 17.14
N SER A 25 29.02 31.10 18.32
CA SER A 25 29.09 32.18 19.29
C SER A 25 30.05 33.21 18.73
N TYR A 26 29.51 34.27 18.12
CA TYR A 26 30.31 35.44 17.78
C TYR A 26 30.73 36.10 19.10
N SER A 27 32.00 35.91 19.48
CA SER A 27 32.62 36.57 20.62
C SER A 27 32.48 38.08 20.49
N LYS A 28 31.79 38.70 21.46
CA LYS A 28 31.65 40.15 21.60
C LYS A 28 32.95 40.87 22.01
N ASP A 29 34.06 40.13 22.16
CA ASP A 29 35.30 40.65 22.75
C ASP A 29 36.38 40.84 21.68
N ALA A 30 36.19 41.79 20.77
CA ALA A 30 37.25 42.22 19.86
C ALA A 30 37.09 43.69 19.44
N PHE A 31 36.87 44.58 20.39
CA PHE A 31 37.24 45.98 20.20
C PHE A 31 37.77 46.54 21.52
N SER A 32 39.00 46.15 21.86
CA SER A 32 39.78 46.85 22.89
C SER A 32 40.14 48.23 22.31
N SER A 33 39.20 49.16 22.40
CA SER A 33 39.51 50.57 22.25
C SER A 33 40.29 50.95 23.50
N LYS A 34 41.61 51.07 23.32
CA LYS A 34 42.52 51.61 24.32
C LYS A 34 42.05 53.04 24.61
N THR A 35 41.23 53.21 25.64
CA THR A 35 40.75 54.52 26.07
C THR A 35 41.97 55.33 26.47
N VAL A 36 42.34 56.29 25.62
CA VAL A 36 43.32 57.32 25.99
C VAL A 36 42.70 58.09 27.15
N SER A 37 43.29 57.92 28.33
CA SER A 37 42.97 58.75 29.48
C SER A 37 43.42 60.16 29.15
N THR A 38 42.47 61.09 29.01
CA THR A 38 42.68 62.49 28.62
C THR A 38 43.61 63.24 29.58
N ASP A 39 43.76 62.75 30.82
CA ASP A 39 44.59 63.39 31.84
C ASP A 39 46.11 63.11 31.69
N GLN A 40 46.52 62.15 30.86
CA GLN A 40 47.95 61.80 30.69
C GLN A 40 48.61 62.40 29.44
N THR A 41 47.84 62.90 28.46
CA THR A 41 48.36 63.29 27.14
C THR A 41 48.72 64.77 27.02
N THR A 42 48.10 65.65 27.80
CA THR A 42 48.38 67.10 27.78
C THR A 42 49.81 67.43 28.21
N GLY A 43 50.31 66.78 29.25
CA GLY A 43 51.68 66.97 29.74
C GLY A 43 52.77 66.47 28.78
N GLN A 44 52.51 65.37 28.06
CA GLN A 44 53.46 64.80 27.09
C GLN A 44 53.45 65.56 25.75
N LEU A 45 52.29 65.96 25.24
CA LEU A 45 52.18 66.79 24.02
C LEU A 45 52.78 68.19 24.21
N MET A 46 52.73 68.77 25.42
CA MET A 46 53.37 70.05 25.74
C MET A 46 54.90 70.01 25.64
N GLN A 47 55.52 68.86 25.84
CA GLN A 47 56.98 68.73 25.89
C GLN A 47 57.60 68.44 24.51
N GLU A 48 56.82 67.86 23.60
CA GLU A 48 57.26 67.48 22.26
C GLU A 48 57.09 68.60 21.21
N HIS A 49 56.25 69.62 21.44
CA HIS A 49 55.88 70.61 20.41
C HIS A 49 56.56 72.00 20.54
N ILE A 50 57.61 72.12 21.35
CA ILE A 50 58.33 73.38 21.55
C ILE A 50 59.63 73.35 20.74
N SER A 51 59.63 74.02 19.59
CA SER A 51 60.84 74.30 18.83
C SER A 51 61.34 75.73 19.10
N PHE A 52 62.66 75.87 19.30
CA PHE A 52 63.33 77.16 19.46
C PHE A 52 64.08 77.52 18.17
N PRO A 53 63.72 78.62 17.49
CA PRO A 53 64.57 79.17 16.44
C PRO A 53 65.89 79.66 17.06
N ASP A 54 67.01 79.28 16.47
CA ASP A 54 68.37 79.61 16.90
C ASP A 54 68.61 81.13 16.72
N GLY A 55 68.13 81.93 17.68
CA GLY A 55 68.05 83.38 17.59
C GLY A 55 66.91 83.96 18.43
N GLY A 56 67.05 83.86 19.75
CA GLY A 56 65.96 83.96 20.72
C GLY A 56 65.14 85.26 20.74
N SER A 57 63.87 85.17 20.34
CA SER A 57 62.76 85.97 20.90
C SER A 57 61.34 85.43 20.62
N SER A 58 61.15 84.37 19.82
CA SER A 58 59.83 83.80 19.51
C SER A 58 59.74 82.29 19.76
N TYR A 59 58.52 81.80 20.01
CA TYR A 59 58.15 80.40 20.28
C TYR A 59 57.23 79.92 19.15
N THR A 60 57.56 78.84 18.46
CA THR A 60 56.75 78.34 17.33
C THR A 60 55.97 77.09 17.72
N CYS A 61 54.71 77.03 17.33
CA CYS A 61 53.90 75.82 17.49
C CYS A 61 54.19 74.85 16.35
N GLU A 62 54.58 73.61 16.64
CA GLU A 62 54.90 72.62 15.60
C GLU A 62 53.67 72.06 14.89
N VAL A 63 52.48 72.16 15.49
CA VAL A 63 51.23 71.61 14.92
C VAL A 63 50.67 72.49 13.80
N CYS A 64 50.81 73.81 13.91
CA CYS A 64 50.31 74.76 12.91
C CYS A 64 51.34 75.82 12.46
N CYS A 65 52.61 75.65 12.87
CA CYS A 65 53.74 76.53 12.55
C CYS A 65 53.58 78.00 12.95
N LYS A 66 52.69 78.30 13.91
CA LYS A 66 52.40 79.67 14.34
C LYS A 66 53.47 80.20 15.30
N GLU A 67 54.05 81.36 15.00
CA GLU A 67 55.03 82.02 15.86
C GLU A 67 54.36 82.90 16.93
N LEU A 68 54.85 82.80 18.16
CA LEU A 68 54.28 83.42 19.34
C LEU A 68 55.37 84.14 20.15
N THR A 69 54.98 85.24 20.80
CA THR A 69 55.92 86.17 21.44
C THR A 69 56.35 85.78 22.85
N SER A 70 55.75 84.73 23.43
CA SER A 70 56.11 84.22 24.75
C SER A 70 55.70 82.77 24.94
N LYS A 71 56.39 82.07 25.84
CA LYS A 71 56.11 80.68 26.21
C LYS A 71 54.66 80.49 26.68
N ALA A 72 54.17 81.39 27.53
CA ALA A 72 52.80 81.33 28.06
C ALA A 72 51.74 81.39 26.95
N LYS A 73 51.98 82.16 25.89
CA LYS A 73 51.07 82.22 24.73
C LYS A 73 51.12 80.94 23.89
N LEU A 74 52.27 80.27 23.81
CA LEU A 74 52.40 78.96 23.15
C LEU A 74 51.68 77.87 23.94
N GLU A 75 51.78 77.88 25.26
CA GLU A 75 51.06 76.95 26.14
C GLU A 75 49.54 77.11 25.98
N GLU A 76 49.02 78.34 26.03
CA GLU A 76 47.61 78.64 25.77
C GLU A 76 47.17 78.18 24.37
N HIS A 77 48.04 78.36 23.38
CA HIS A 77 47.74 77.95 22.01
C HIS A 77 47.72 76.43 21.82
N ILE A 78 48.62 75.66 22.45
CA ILE A 78 48.59 74.18 22.37
C ILE A 78 47.32 73.62 23.02
N ILE A 79 46.82 74.23 24.10
CA ILE A 79 45.53 73.87 24.70
C ILE A 79 44.39 73.94 23.68
N THR A 80 44.44 74.89 22.73
CA THR A 80 43.44 74.96 21.65
C THR A 80 43.53 73.78 20.68
N HIS A 81 44.73 73.27 20.38
CA HIS A 81 44.91 72.07 19.57
C HIS A 81 44.39 70.82 20.28
N THR A 82 44.65 70.69 21.59
CA THR A 82 44.10 69.60 22.38
C THR A 82 42.58 69.66 22.44
N ALA A 83 41.99 70.84 22.66
CA ALA A 83 40.54 71.02 22.67
C ALA A 83 39.89 70.68 21.32
N MET A 84 40.51 71.08 20.20
CA MET A 84 40.05 70.72 18.85
C MET A 84 40.15 69.22 18.58
N LEU A 85 41.21 68.57 19.07
CA LEU A 85 41.38 67.11 18.95
C LEU A 85 40.34 66.36 19.79
N GLU A 86 40.09 66.80 21.01
CA GLU A 86 39.03 66.28 21.87
C GLU A 86 37.65 66.46 21.24
N GLU A 87 37.40 67.61 20.60
CA GLU A 87 36.16 67.84 19.87
C GLU A 87 36.03 66.91 18.65
N HIS A 88 37.07 66.80 17.81
CA HIS A 88 37.04 65.92 16.64
C HIS A 88 36.87 64.44 17.02
N THR A 89 37.58 63.98 18.05
CA THR A 89 37.45 62.61 18.56
C THR A 89 36.07 62.34 19.14
N ARG A 90 35.47 63.30 19.84
CA ARG A 90 34.09 63.23 20.31
C ARG A 90 33.10 63.11 19.16
N THR A 91 33.27 63.90 18.09
CA THR A 91 32.40 63.84 16.91
C THR A 91 32.53 62.51 16.16
N HIS A 92 33.74 61.97 16.05
CA HIS A 92 33.97 60.66 15.45
C HIS A 92 33.36 59.53 16.31
N ALA A 93 33.50 59.61 17.64
CA ALA A 93 32.88 58.66 18.56
C ALA A 93 31.35 58.69 18.47
N ALA A 94 30.75 59.89 18.44
CA ALA A 94 29.29 60.05 18.28
C ALA A 94 28.77 59.46 16.96
N ARG A 95 29.50 59.65 15.85
CA ARG A 95 29.15 59.04 14.55
C ARG A 95 29.25 57.52 14.55
N LEU A 96 30.25 56.97 15.25
CA LEU A 96 30.41 55.53 15.37
C LEU A 96 29.28 54.94 16.23
N GLU A 97 28.96 55.62 17.34
CA GLU A 97 27.84 55.25 18.21
C GLU A 97 26.53 55.28 17.42
N GLU A 98 26.24 56.36 16.68
CA GLU A 98 25.08 56.47 15.79
C GLU A 98 25.00 55.29 14.82
N HIS A 99 26.06 55.03 14.04
CA HIS A 99 26.11 53.91 13.10
C HIS A 99 25.87 52.56 13.77
N THR A 100 26.43 52.33 14.96
CA THR A 100 26.17 51.09 15.71
C THR A 100 24.74 51.02 16.22
N THR A 101 24.15 52.13 16.69
CA THR A 101 22.79 52.16 17.23
C THR A 101 21.71 52.04 16.15
N THR A 102 21.99 52.39 14.90
CA THR A 102 21.02 52.30 13.80
C THR A 102 21.15 51.01 13.02
N HIS A 103 22.34 50.63 12.58
CA HIS A 103 22.49 49.49 11.68
C HIS A 103 22.44 48.13 12.38
N THR A 104 22.78 48.05 13.67
CA THR A 104 22.67 46.77 14.41
C THR A 104 21.21 46.32 14.59
N PRO A 105 20.25 47.16 15.02
CA PRO A 105 18.85 46.74 15.11
C PRO A 105 18.22 46.49 13.74
N GLU A 106 18.58 47.24 12.68
CA GLU A 106 18.11 46.97 11.31
C GLU A 106 18.52 45.57 10.82
N SER A 107 19.77 45.18 11.09
CA SER A 107 20.31 43.86 10.78
C SER A 107 19.59 42.76 11.58
N GLU A 108 19.36 42.98 12.87
CA GLU A 108 18.64 42.05 13.74
C GLU A 108 17.16 41.91 13.33
N GLU A 109 16.50 43.01 12.96
CA GLU A 109 15.14 43.03 12.44
C GLU A 109 15.04 42.25 11.13
N HIS A 110 15.98 42.45 10.20
CA HIS A 110 16.02 41.69 8.96
C HIS A 110 16.17 40.18 9.22
N MET A 111 17.07 39.78 10.12
CA MET A 111 17.28 38.36 10.46
C MET A 111 16.08 37.74 11.19
N THR A 112 15.45 38.47 12.10
CA THR A 112 14.22 38.01 12.79
C THR A 112 13.05 37.88 11.81
N THR A 113 12.90 38.82 10.89
CA THR A 113 11.88 38.75 9.84
C THR A 113 12.13 37.58 8.89
N TYR A 114 13.37 37.36 8.47
CA TYR A 114 13.74 36.24 7.60
C TYR A 114 13.46 34.88 8.29
N THR A 115 13.86 34.74 9.55
CA THR A 115 13.63 33.51 10.32
C THR A 115 12.15 33.25 10.55
N ALA A 116 11.38 34.26 10.95
CA ALA A 116 9.92 34.14 11.11
C ALA A 116 9.23 33.69 9.80
N ARG A 117 9.65 34.23 8.64
CA ARG A 117 9.11 33.81 7.33
C ARG A 117 9.44 32.36 6.99
N LEU A 118 10.64 31.88 7.32
CA LEU A 118 11.00 30.47 7.11
C LEU A 118 10.19 29.54 8.01
N GLU A 119 10.02 29.91 9.28
CA GLU A 119 9.21 29.14 10.22
C GLU A 119 7.74 29.07 9.78
N GLU A 120 7.18 30.19 9.32
CA GLU A 120 5.82 30.24 8.76
C GLU A 120 5.71 29.35 7.52
N HIS A 121 6.65 29.44 6.58
CA HIS A 121 6.65 28.61 5.39
C HIS A 121 6.68 27.10 5.72
N MET A 122 7.59 26.69 6.61
CA MET A 122 7.69 25.29 7.05
C MET A 122 6.41 24.82 7.75
N ARG A 123 5.80 25.68 8.56
CA ARG A 123 4.55 25.37 9.28
C ARG A 123 3.40 25.15 8.30
N THR A 124 3.26 26.01 7.29
CA THR A 124 2.22 25.87 6.27
C THR A 124 2.42 24.62 5.43
N GLN A 125 3.64 24.35 4.97
CA GLN A 125 3.94 23.11 4.23
C GLN A 125 3.64 21.85 5.05
N ASN A 126 3.95 21.86 6.35
CA ASN A 126 3.63 20.73 7.22
C ASN A 126 2.12 20.53 7.39
N ALA A 127 1.35 21.62 7.53
CA ALA A 127 -0.11 21.55 7.62
C ALA A 127 -0.76 21.01 6.33
N GLU A 128 -0.27 21.43 5.16
CA GLU A 128 -0.75 20.91 3.86
C GLU A 128 -0.49 19.41 3.71
N VAL A 129 0.68 18.94 4.16
CA VAL A 129 1.02 17.50 4.15
C VAL A 129 0.15 16.70 5.12
N GLU A 130 -0.14 17.24 6.31
CA GLU A 130 -1.05 16.61 7.27
C GLU A 130 -2.47 16.47 6.71
N GLU A 131 -3.01 17.51 6.06
CA GLU A 131 -4.32 17.46 5.42
C GLU A 131 -4.35 16.45 4.28
N TYR A 132 -3.32 16.42 3.44
CA TYR A 132 -3.18 15.41 2.37
C TYR A 132 -3.12 13.99 2.93
N MET A 133 -2.37 13.75 4.02
CA MET A 133 -2.32 12.44 4.68
C MET A 133 -3.67 12.04 5.26
N TYR A 134 -4.39 12.97 5.91
CA TYR A 134 -5.74 12.71 6.42
C TYR A 134 -6.71 12.34 5.29
N MET A 135 -6.70 13.08 4.19
CA MET A 135 -7.57 12.78 3.05
C MET A 135 -7.22 11.45 2.39
N ARG A 136 -5.93 11.12 2.29
CA ARG A 136 -5.47 9.85 1.73
C ARG A 136 -5.92 8.67 2.59
N THR A 137 -5.79 8.76 3.92
CA THR A 137 -6.21 7.70 4.84
C THR A 137 -7.72 7.47 4.80
N TYR A 138 -8.51 8.55 4.81
CA TYR A 138 -9.96 8.46 4.64
C TYR A 138 -10.34 7.77 3.31
N ASN A 139 -9.70 8.15 2.20
CA ASN A 139 -9.99 7.53 0.91
C ASN A 139 -9.63 6.04 0.88
N THR A 140 -8.48 5.64 1.46
CA THR A 140 -8.11 4.22 1.52
C THR A 140 -9.09 3.41 2.36
N GLU A 141 -9.55 3.94 3.50
CA GLU A 141 -10.55 3.27 4.34
C GLU A 141 -11.89 3.10 3.60
N SER A 142 -12.32 4.13 2.85
CA SER A 142 -13.52 4.06 2.03
C SER A 142 -13.40 3.05 0.89
N GLU A 143 -12.23 2.97 0.23
CA GLU A 143 -11.96 2.00 -0.83
C GLU A 143 -11.98 0.57 -0.27
N GLU A 144 -11.31 0.33 0.86
CA GLU A 144 -11.30 -0.97 1.54
C GLU A 144 -12.71 -1.42 1.92
N HIS A 145 -13.55 -0.51 2.42
CA HIS A 145 -14.94 -0.81 2.74
C HIS A 145 -15.75 -1.26 1.50
N MET A 146 -15.61 -0.56 0.37
CA MET A 146 -16.28 -0.94 -0.88
C MET A 146 -15.81 -2.29 -1.41
N ILE A 147 -14.50 -2.57 -1.35
CA ILE A 147 -13.92 -3.85 -1.77
C ILE A 147 -14.50 -4.98 -0.89
N THR A 148 -14.52 -4.78 0.42
CA THR A 148 -15.05 -5.79 1.37
C THR A 148 -16.51 -6.13 1.05
N HIS A 149 -17.37 -5.13 0.92
CA HIS A 149 -18.78 -5.36 0.59
C HIS A 149 -18.97 -6.04 -0.78
N THR A 150 -18.13 -5.70 -1.77
CA THR A 150 -18.18 -6.33 -3.10
C THR A 150 -17.85 -7.81 -2.99
N LEU A 151 -16.76 -8.16 -2.29
CA LEU A 151 -16.34 -9.56 -2.08
C LEU A 151 -17.39 -10.36 -1.31
N GLU A 152 -17.99 -9.79 -0.26
CA GLU A 152 -19.07 -10.43 0.50
C GLU A 152 -20.28 -10.73 -0.41
N SER A 153 -20.65 -9.79 -1.27
CA SER A 153 -21.77 -9.97 -2.19
C SER A 153 -21.48 -11.01 -3.28
N GLU A 154 -20.25 -11.04 -3.80
CA GLU A 154 -19.80 -12.04 -4.76
C GLU A 154 -19.76 -13.43 -4.14
N GLU A 155 -19.30 -13.53 -2.89
CA GLU A 155 -19.30 -14.77 -2.14
C GLU A 155 -20.72 -15.30 -1.93
N TYR A 156 -21.65 -14.44 -1.53
CA TYR A 156 -23.06 -14.79 -1.35
C TYR A 156 -23.69 -15.32 -2.65
N ILE A 157 -23.45 -14.65 -3.78
CA ILE A 157 -23.96 -15.10 -5.09
C ILE A 157 -23.33 -16.44 -5.46
N ARG A 158 -22.02 -16.59 -5.24
CA ARG A 158 -21.28 -17.83 -5.53
C ARG A 158 -21.85 -19.01 -4.74
N THR A 159 -22.04 -18.86 -3.42
CA THR A 159 -22.56 -19.94 -2.57
C THR A 159 -23.96 -20.36 -2.99
N TYR A 160 -24.86 -19.39 -3.22
CA TYR A 160 -26.22 -19.68 -3.67
C TYR A 160 -26.23 -20.39 -5.03
N THR A 161 -25.35 -19.99 -5.95
CA THR A 161 -25.23 -20.63 -7.27
C THR A 161 -24.75 -22.07 -7.15
N THR A 162 -23.72 -22.34 -6.34
CA THR A 162 -23.20 -23.70 -6.14
C THR A 162 -24.24 -24.60 -5.47
N GLU A 163 -24.96 -24.11 -4.46
CA GLU A 163 -26.03 -24.88 -3.80
C GLU A 163 -27.15 -25.25 -4.79
N LEU A 164 -27.52 -24.32 -5.68
CA LEU A 164 -28.54 -24.57 -6.69
C LEU A 164 -28.08 -25.61 -7.72
N GLU A 165 -26.84 -25.54 -8.17
CA GLU A 165 -26.25 -26.51 -9.10
C GLU A 165 -26.17 -27.91 -8.47
N GLU A 166 -25.75 -28.02 -7.21
CA GLU A 166 -25.72 -29.28 -6.47
C GLU A 166 -27.13 -29.87 -6.29
N HIS A 167 -28.11 -29.04 -5.94
CA HIS A 167 -29.50 -29.48 -5.82
C HIS A 167 -30.04 -29.99 -7.16
N MET A 168 -29.82 -29.26 -8.26
CA MET A 168 -30.29 -29.67 -9.60
C MET A 168 -29.62 -30.97 -10.07
N THR A 169 -28.31 -31.11 -9.86
CA THR A 169 -27.58 -32.32 -10.27
C THR A 169 -28.03 -33.55 -9.47
N THR A 170 -28.24 -33.39 -8.17
CA THR A 170 -28.76 -34.46 -7.30
C THR A 170 -30.17 -34.88 -7.72
N HIS A 171 -31.09 -33.92 -7.86
CA HIS A 171 -32.47 -34.21 -8.30
C HIS A 171 -32.49 -34.89 -9.67
N ASN A 172 -31.64 -34.46 -10.62
CA ASN A 172 -31.58 -35.12 -11.93
C ASN A 172 -31.08 -36.57 -11.83
N ALA A 173 -30.08 -36.85 -10.99
CA ALA A 173 -29.60 -38.21 -10.76
C ALA A 173 -30.69 -39.11 -10.15
N GLU A 174 -31.45 -38.60 -9.17
CA GLU A 174 -32.58 -39.32 -8.56
C GLU A 174 -33.66 -39.67 -9.60
N VAL A 175 -34.02 -38.72 -10.46
CA VAL A 175 -35.00 -38.96 -11.54
C VAL A 175 -34.49 -40.02 -12.51
N GLU A 176 -33.21 -39.95 -12.91
CA GLU A 176 -32.63 -40.96 -13.78
C GLU A 176 -32.61 -42.35 -13.13
N GLU A 177 -32.34 -42.45 -11.84
CA GLU A 177 -32.39 -43.71 -11.09
C GLU A 177 -33.82 -44.27 -11.02
N HIS A 178 -34.81 -43.42 -10.74
CA HIS A 178 -36.22 -43.82 -10.75
C HIS A 178 -36.65 -44.34 -12.13
N LEU A 179 -36.21 -43.69 -13.22
CA LEU A 179 -36.52 -44.17 -14.58
C LEU A 179 -35.79 -45.48 -14.91
N ARG A 180 -34.53 -45.65 -14.46
CA ARG A 180 -33.79 -46.90 -14.64
C ARG A 180 -34.47 -48.08 -13.93
N THR A 181 -34.88 -47.88 -12.68
CA THR A 181 -35.58 -48.91 -11.88
C THR A 181 -36.94 -49.26 -12.48
N TYR A 182 -37.76 -48.27 -12.82
CA TYR A 182 -39.04 -48.50 -13.50
C TYR A 182 -38.89 -49.30 -14.81
N ASN A 183 -37.89 -48.97 -15.63
CA ASN A 183 -37.64 -49.70 -16.88
C ASN A 183 -37.17 -51.14 -16.61
N ALA A 184 -36.32 -51.37 -15.60
CA ALA A 184 -35.86 -52.71 -15.25
C ALA A 184 -37.01 -53.61 -14.77
N GLU A 185 -37.91 -53.08 -13.93
CA GLU A 185 -39.11 -53.78 -13.49
C GLU A 185 -40.04 -54.11 -14.67
N LEU A 186 -40.25 -53.15 -15.58
CA LEU A 186 -41.06 -53.37 -16.77
C LEU A 186 -40.47 -54.47 -17.67
N GLU A 187 -39.15 -54.45 -17.88
CA GLU A 187 -38.48 -55.52 -18.63
C GLU A 187 -38.60 -56.89 -17.95
N GLU A 188 -38.51 -56.95 -16.62
CA GLU A 188 -38.70 -58.18 -15.87
C GLU A 188 -40.12 -58.73 -16.02
N GLN A 189 -41.13 -57.85 -15.94
CA GLN A 189 -42.52 -58.24 -16.20
C GLN A 189 -42.71 -58.77 -17.63
N ILE A 190 -42.15 -58.09 -18.64
CA ILE A 190 -42.22 -58.56 -20.04
C ILE A 190 -41.55 -59.93 -20.19
N ARG A 191 -40.38 -60.13 -19.56
CA ARG A 191 -39.68 -61.42 -19.57
C ARG A 191 -40.51 -62.52 -18.90
N ALA A 192 -41.13 -62.24 -17.75
CA ALA A 192 -41.98 -63.20 -17.05
C ALA A 192 -43.18 -63.65 -17.91
N TYR A 193 -43.90 -62.70 -18.51
CA TYR A 193 -45.01 -63.00 -19.43
C TYR A 193 -44.55 -63.83 -20.65
N ALA A 194 -43.36 -63.58 -21.18
CA ALA A 194 -42.81 -64.36 -22.29
C ALA A 194 -42.56 -65.83 -21.90
N VAL A 195 -41.97 -66.08 -20.72
CA VAL A 195 -41.74 -67.43 -20.20
C VAL A 195 -43.06 -68.17 -19.96
N GLU A 196 -44.04 -67.53 -19.33
CA GLU A 196 -45.36 -68.12 -19.11
C GLU A 196 -46.05 -68.50 -20.43
N LEU A 197 -45.95 -67.65 -21.45
CA LEU A 197 -46.50 -67.92 -22.77
C LEU A 197 -45.80 -69.10 -23.45
N GLU A 198 -44.47 -69.17 -23.37
CA GLU A 198 -43.69 -70.29 -23.90
C GLU A 198 -44.04 -71.61 -23.19
N GLU A 199 -44.19 -71.61 -21.87
CA GLU A 199 -44.63 -72.77 -21.12
C GLU A 199 -46.03 -73.22 -21.52
N HIS A 200 -46.98 -72.29 -21.64
CA HIS A 200 -48.33 -72.59 -22.09
C HIS A 200 -48.31 -73.25 -23.48
N MET A 201 -47.61 -72.66 -24.46
CA MET A 201 -47.47 -73.21 -25.81
C MET A 201 -46.83 -74.60 -25.81
N ARG A 202 -45.79 -74.82 -24.99
CA ARG A 202 -45.14 -76.13 -24.85
C ARG A 202 -46.14 -77.18 -24.34
N THR A 203 -46.88 -76.88 -23.28
CA THR A 203 -47.82 -77.84 -22.70
C THR A 203 -48.95 -78.21 -23.67
N ASP A 204 -49.46 -77.25 -24.44
CA ASP A 204 -50.48 -77.52 -25.45
C ASP A 204 -49.93 -78.35 -26.61
N THR A 205 -48.68 -78.11 -27.01
CA THR A 205 -47.98 -78.91 -28.03
C THR A 205 -47.81 -80.36 -27.54
N GLU A 206 -47.33 -80.57 -26.31
CA GLU A 206 -47.18 -81.90 -25.70
C GLU A 206 -48.52 -82.67 -25.63
N LYS A 207 -49.60 -81.99 -25.22
CA LYS A 207 -50.95 -82.57 -25.22
C LYS A 207 -51.41 -82.96 -26.62
N LEU A 208 -51.17 -82.12 -27.62
CA LEU A 208 -51.53 -82.39 -29.01
C LEU A 208 -50.75 -83.60 -29.55
N GLU A 209 -49.45 -83.67 -29.28
CA GLU A 209 -48.61 -84.81 -29.64
C GLU A 209 -49.09 -86.11 -28.98
N GLU A 210 -49.46 -86.06 -27.70
CA GLU A 210 -50.03 -87.22 -27.01
C GLU A 210 -51.37 -87.66 -27.61
N GLN A 211 -52.26 -86.72 -27.94
CA GLN A 211 -53.50 -87.01 -28.64
C GLN A 211 -53.25 -87.66 -30.01
N MET A 212 -52.28 -87.16 -30.78
CA MET A 212 -51.90 -87.74 -32.07
C MET A 212 -51.30 -89.14 -31.92
N ARG A 213 -50.44 -89.35 -30.92
CA ARG A 213 -49.85 -90.66 -30.59
C ARG A 213 -50.93 -91.68 -30.26
N THR A 214 -51.84 -91.35 -29.34
CA THR A 214 -52.92 -92.26 -28.94
C THR A 214 -53.88 -92.58 -30.09
N HIS A 215 -54.16 -91.61 -30.97
CA HIS A 215 -54.95 -91.84 -32.18
C HIS A 215 -54.23 -92.76 -33.17
N THR A 216 -52.92 -92.60 -33.36
CA THR A 216 -52.09 -93.46 -34.20
C THR A 216 -52.02 -94.89 -33.67
N GLU A 217 -51.78 -95.07 -32.36
CA GLU A 217 -51.79 -96.37 -31.70
C GLU A 217 -53.14 -97.10 -31.84
N ARG A 218 -54.26 -96.35 -31.74
CA ARG A 218 -55.61 -96.91 -31.99
C ARG A 218 -55.79 -97.34 -33.45
N PHE A 219 -55.31 -96.54 -34.40
CA PHE A 219 -55.35 -96.91 -35.82
C PHE A 219 -54.52 -98.15 -36.11
N ASP A 220 -53.29 -98.24 -35.60
CA ASP A 220 -52.40 -99.38 -35.79
C ASP A 220 -52.97 -100.64 -35.13
N SER A 221 -53.56 -100.54 -33.94
CA SER A 221 -54.29 -101.64 -33.29
C SER A 221 -55.47 -102.12 -34.15
N CYS A 222 -56.24 -101.20 -34.73
CA CYS A 222 -57.35 -101.53 -35.62
C CYS A 222 -56.87 -102.18 -36.93
N ARG A 223 -55.74 -101.72 -37.47
CA ARG A 223 -55.08 -102.29 -38.65
C ARG A 223 -54.54 -103.69 -38.38
N TYR A 224 -53.88 -103.92 -37.26
CA TYR A 224 -53.34 -105.24 -36.86
C TYR A 224 -54.46 -106.28 -36.73
N LYS A 225 -55.57 -105.92 -36.07
CA LYS A 225 -56.77 -106.77 -35.97
C LYS A 225 -57.40 -107.09 -37.34
N ARG A 226 -57.29 -106.17 -38.32
CA ARG A 226 -57.74 -106.40 -39.70
C ARG A 226 -56.80 -107.30 -40.50
N THR A 227 -55.51 -107.36 -40.17
CA THR A 227 -54.52 -108.24 -40.82
C THR A 227 -54.49 -109.66 -40.24
N GLU A 228 -54.85 -109.87 -38.97
CA GLU A 228 -55.02 -111.21 -38.37
C GLU A 228 -56.29 -111.94 -38.84
N PHE A 229 -57.31 -111.18 -39.27
CA PHE A 229 -58.53 -111.71 -39.88
C PHE A 229 -58.73 -111.13 -41.29
N PRO A 230 -58.00 -111.60 -42.32
CA PRO A 230 -58.31 -111.21 -43.69
C PRO A 230 -59.73 -111.70 -44.02
N VAL A 231 -60.60 -110.76 -44.37
CA VAL A 231 -61.93 -111.07 -44.90
C VAL A 231 -61.74 -111.94 -46.14
N ARG A 232 -62.02 -113.24 -46.02
CA ARG A 232 -62.21 -114.13 -47.17
C ARG A 232 -63.47 -113.66 -47.88
N TYR A 233 -63.31 -112.97 -49.00
CA TYR A 233 -64.41 -112.81 -49.94
C TYR A 233 -64.78 -114.20 -50.47
N PHE A 234 -65.92 -114.73 -50.01
CA PHE A 234 -66.59 -115.82 -50.72
C PHE A 234 -67.21 -115.22 -51.99
N VAL A 235 -66.60 -115.51 -53.13
CA VAL A 235 -67.26 -115.38 -54.42
C VAL A 235 -68.44 -116.35 -54.41
N LYS A 236 -69.68 -115.84 -54.44
CA LYS A 236 -70.85 -116.66 -54.74
C LYS A 236 -71.02 -116.65 -56.26
N ASP A 237 -70.72 -117.78 -56.88
CA ASP A 237 -71.05 -118.06 -58.27
C ASP A 237 -72.58 -118.12 -58.48
N PRO A 238 -73.06 -117.89 -59.71
CA PRO A 238 -74.40 -117.40 -60.00
C PRO A 238 -75.36 -118.53 -60.42
N SER A 239 -76.18 -119.07 -59.52
CA SER A 239 -77.30 -119.95 -59.87
C SER A 239 -78.26 -120.26 -58.70
N ASP A 240 -78.94 -119.24 -58.15
CA ASP A 240 -80.16 -119.33 -57.33
C ASP A 240 -80.77 -117.90 -57.33
N SER A 241 -81.98 -117.57 -57.77
CA SER A 241 -83.20 -118.31 -58.11
C SER A 241 -84.17 -117.35 -58.82
N MET A 242 -84.76 -117.81 -59.93
CA MET A 242 -86.04 -117.44 -60.58
C MET A 242 -86.43 -115.97 -60.77
#